data_AF-A0A259H0X6-F1
#
_entry.id   AF-A0A259H0X6-F1
#
_cell.length_a   1.000
_cell.length_b   1.000
_cell.length_c   1.000
_cell.angle_alpha   90.00
_cell.angle_beta   90.00
_cell.angle_gamma   90.00
#
_symmetry.space_group_name_H-M   'P 1'
#
loop_
_entity.id
_entity.type
_entity.pdbx_description
1 polymer ?
#
loop_
_entity_poly.entity_id
_entity_poly.type
_entity_poly.pdbx_seq_one_letter_code
_entity_poly.pdbx_strand_id
1 'polypeptide(L)'
;MDPRLLRFYNEELTYLRESAREFGEEHETVASRLGLKTPNDPDPYVERLLEGVAYLSARVQLKISDQYPEFTQHLLAAVQPHYLAPVPSICIAGFEPKDGDPLLAEGYAVPRQTELVAMTDEQGASPVTFRTGH
;
A
#
# COMPACT_ATOMS: atom_id res chain seq x y z
N MET A 1 -14.87 6.32 -14.29
CA MET A 1 -14.01 5.25 -14.86
C MET A 1 -12.60 5.49 -14.35
N ASP A 2 -11.93 4.46 -13.81
CA ASP A 2 -10.54 4.59 -13.35
C ASP A 2 -9.62 4.84 -14.55
N PRO A 3 -8.79 5.91 -14.55
CA PRO A 3 -7.91 6.24 -15.67
C PRO A 3 -6.87 5.14 -15.97
N ARG A 4 -6.52 4.30 -14.97
CA ARG A 4 -5.58 3.19 -15.14
C ARG A 4 -6.15 2.06 -15.99
N LEU A 5 -7.49 1.95 -16.10
CA LEU A 5 -8.14 0.88 -16.85
C LEU A 5 -7.74 0.87 -18.33
N LEU A 6 -7.55 2.05 -18.94
CA LEU A 6 -7.13 2.14 -20.33
C LEU A 6 -5.74 1.52 -20.55
N ARG A 7 -4.82 1.70 -19.58
CA ARG A 7 -3.50 1.09 -19.63
C ARG A 7 -3.60 -0.43 -19.56
N PHE A 8 -4.31 -0.96 -18.56
CA PHE A 8 -4.50 -2.41 -18.41
C PHE A 8 -5.21 -3.03 -19.61
N TYR A 9 -6.19 -2.32 -20.20
CA TYR A 9 -6.85 -2.75 -21.42
C TYR A 9 -5.89 -2.89 -22.60
N ASN A 10 -5.03 -1.89 -22.84
CA ASN A 10 -4.06 -1.93 -23.92
C ASN A 10 -2.98 -3.00 -23.69
N GLU A 11 -2.55 -3.18 -22.44
CA GLU A 11 -1.62 -4.25 -22.04
C GLU A 11 -2.23 -5.64 -22.31
N GLU A 12 -3.47 -5.89 -21.86
CA GLU A 12 -4.17 -7.16 -22.08
C GLU A 12 -4.46 -7.42 -23.57
N LEU A 13 -4.82 -6.39 -24.33
CA LEU A 13 -5.05 -6.53 -25.77
C LEU A 13 -3.75 -6.88 -26.52
N THR A 14 -2.64 -6.27 -26.12
CA THR A 14 -1.31 -6.58 -26.68
C THR A 14 -0.91 -8.00 -26.32
N TYR A 15 -1.02 -8.36 -25.03
CA TYR A 15 -0.72 -9.71 -24.53
C TYR A 15 -1.55 -10.78 -25.26
N LEU A 16 -2.84 -10.56 -25.46
CA LEU A 16 -3.73 -11.49 -26.14
C LEU A 16 -3.31 -11.71 -27.60
N ARG A 17 -2.90 -10.65 -28.31
CA ARG A 17 -2.44 -10.71 -29.70
C ARG A 17 -1.08 -11.42 -29.80
N GLU A 18 -0.14 -11.10 -28.93
CA GLU A 18 1.17 -11.74 -28.89
C GLU A 18 1.05 -13.23 -28.56
N SER A 19 0.26 -13.57 -27.53
CA SER A 19 0.00 -14.96 -27.15
C SER A 19 -0.70 -15.74 -28.26
N ALA A 20 -1.66 -15.12 -28.96
CA ALA A 20 -2.33 -15.75 -30.10
C ALA A 20 -1.38 -16.00 -31.27
N ARG A 21 -0.42 -15.08 -31.51
CA ARG A 21 0.63 -15.27 -32.52
C ARG A 21 1.55 -16.43 -32.16
N GLU A 22 2.07 -16.47 -30.93
CA GLU A 22 2.94 -17.54 -30.44
C GLU A 22 2.23 -18.90 -30.52
N PHE A 23 0.98 -18.98 -30.05
CA PHE A 23 0.15 -20.18 -30.20
C PHE A 23 -0.03 -20.58 -31.68
N GLY A 24 -0.17 -19.58 -32.55
CA GLY A 24 -0.32 -19.78 -33.99
C GLY A 24 0.93 -20.38 -34.66
N GLU A 25 2.11 -19.99 -34.18
CA GLU A 25 3.41 -20.50 -34.64
C GLU A 25 3.66 -21.93 -34.15
N GLU A 26 3.30 -22.26 -32.90
CA GLU A 26 3.48 -23.60 -32.32
C GLU A 26 2.48 -24.64 -32.84
N HIS A 27 1.24 -24.23 -33.13
CA HIS A 27 0.14 -25.12 -33.47
C HIS A 27 -0.51 -24.80 -34.83
N GLU A 28 0.27 -24.96 -35.90
CA GLU A 28 -0.13 -24.60 -37.27
C GLU A 28 -1.48 -25.18 -37.73
N THR A 29 -1.79 -26.43 -37.39
CA THR A 29 -3.04 -27.09 -37.78
C THR A 29 -4.27 -26.51 -37.06
N VAL A 30 -4.09 -26.00 -35.85
CA VAL A 30 -5.17 -25.37 -35.05
C VAL A 30 -5.28 -23.90 -35.40
N ALA A 31 -4.13 -23.22 -35.57
CA ALA A 31 -4.04 -21.81 -35.96
C ALA A 31 -4.74 -21.52 -37.29
N SER A 32 -4.57 -22.41 -38.27
CA SER A 32 -5.24 -22.32 -39.57
C SER A 32 -6.77 -22.43 -39.47
N ARG A 33 -7.29 -23.23 -38.53
CA ARG A 33 -8.73 -23.34 -38.26
C ARG A 33 -9.29 -22.11 -37.52
N LEU A 34 -8.46 -21.46 -36.72
CA LEU A 34 -8.80 -20.25 -35.95
C LEU A 34 -8.59 -18.95 -36.75
N GLY A 35 -8.03 -19.02 -37.96
CA GLY A 35 -7.76 -17.83 -38.79
C GLY A 35 -6.58 -16.97 -38.32
N LEU A 36 -5.75 -17.47 -37.38
CA LEU A 36 -4.65 -16.72 -36.77
C LEU A 36 -3.47 -16.45 -37.73
N LYS A 37 -3.41 -17.16 -38.86
CA LYS A 37 -2.34 -17.03 -39.87
C LYS A 37 -2.65 -16.01 -40.97
N THR A 38 -3.86 -15.47 -41.07
CA THR A 38 -4.24 -14.58 -42.18
C THR A 38 -3.89 -13.14 -41.83
N PRO A 39 -2.83 -12.53 -42.43
CA PRO A 39 -2.32 -11.24 -41.97
C PRO A 39 -3.18 -10.04 -42.40
N ASN A 40 -4.14 -10.24 -43.31
CA ASN A 40 -4.67 -9.15 -44.12
C ASN A 40 -6.14 -8.80 -43.90
N ASP A 41 -6.92 -9.60 -43.14
CA ASP A 41 -8.30 -9.21 -42.82
C ASP A 41 -8.86 -10.02 -41.64
N PRO A 42 -8.50 -9.67 -40.38
CA PRO A 42 -9.15 -10.26 -39.22
C PRO A 42 -10.63 -9.86 -39.20
N ASP A 43 -11.51 -10.82 -38.93
CA ASP A 43 -12.96 -10.56 -38.86
C ASP A 43 -13.23 -9.46 -37.80
N PRO A 44 -13.87 -8.33 -38.19
CA PRO A 44 -14.15 -7.23 -37.27
C PRO A 44 -14.97 -7.62 -36.03
N TYR A 45 -15.80 -8.65 -36.11
CA TYR A 45 -16.57 -9.15 -34.98
C TYR A 45 -15.71 -9.96 -34.02
N VAL A 46 -14.74 -10.71 -34.53
CA VAL A 46 -13.77 -11.45 -33.70
C VAL A 46 -12.85 -10.46 -32.99
N GLU A 47 -12.34 -9.44 -33.68
CA GLU A 47 -11.53 -8.39 -33.03
C GLU A 47 -12.32 -7.70 -31.92
N ARG A 48 -13.58 -7.31 -32.16
CA ARG A 48 -14.43 -6.70 -31.12
C ARG A 48 -14.69 -7.65 -29.94
N LEU A 49 -14.78 -8.96 -30.19
CA LEU A 49 -14.88 -9.95 -29.13
C LEU A 49 -13.58 -10.01 -28.31
N LEU A 50 -12.43 -10.04 -28.96
CA LEU A 50 -11.11 -10.03 -28.31
C LEU A 50 -10.89 -8.75 -27.50
N GLU A 51 -11.29 -7.59 -28.03
CA GLU A 51 -11.33 -6.32 -27.29
C GLU A 51 -12.25 -6.41 -26.06
N GLY A 52 -13.44 -7.01 -26.21
CA GLY A 52 -14.34 -7.27 -25.08
C GLY A 52 -13.73 -8.16 -24.01
N VAL A 53 -13.01 -9.21 -24.40
CA VAL A 53 -12.27 -10.10 -23.49
C VAL A 53 -11.14 -9.34 -22.80
N ALA A 54 -10.33 -8.59 -23.54
CA ALA A 54 -9.26 -7.76 -22.99
C ALA A 54 -9.81 -6.74 -21.98
N TYR A 55 -10.97 -6.14 -22.25
CA TYR A 55 -11.63 -5.24 -21.31
C TYR A 55 -12.06 -5.93 -20.01
N LEU A 56 -12.62 -7.14 -20.09
CA LEU A 56 -13.00 -7.92 -18.90
C LEU A 56 -11.76 -8.35 -18.10
N SER A 57 -10.72 -8.84 -18.76
CA SER A 57 -9.44 -9.22 -18.13
C SER A 57 -8.76 -8.02 -17.47
N ALA A 58 -8.73 -6.86 -18.13
CA ALA A 58 -8.15 -5.64 -17.60
C ALA A 58 -8.82 -5.19 -16.29
N ARG A 59 -10.14 -5.39 -16.14
CA ARG A 59 -10.85 -5.11 -14.89
C ARG A 59 -10.44 -6.06 -13.77
N VAL A 60 -10.19 -7.32 -14.10
CA VAL A 60 -9.67 -8.31 -13.13
C VAL A 60 -8.26 -7.93 -12.70
N GLN A 61 -7.37 -7.61 -13.64
CA GLN A 61 -6.00 -7.19 -13.33
C GLN A 61 -5.95 -5.91 -12.50
N LEU A 62 -6.77 -4.92 -12.84
CA LEU A 62 -6.89 -3.70 -12.05
C LEU A 62 -7.29 -4.03 -10.59
N LYS A 63 -8.26 -4.92 -10.41
CA LYS A 63 -8.70 -5.36 -9.08
C LYS A 63 -7.61 -6.12 -8.33
N ILE A 64 -6.85 -6.99 -9.00
CA ILE A 64 -5.72 -7.70 -8.38
C ILE A 64 -4.63 -6.71 -7.98
N SER A 65 -4.29 -5.75 -8.85
CA SER A 65 -3.30 -4.72 -8.60
C SER A 65 -3.66 -3.86 -7.39
N ASP A 66 -4.95 -3.56 -7.18
CA ASP A 66 -5.41 -2.78 -6.02
C ASP A 66 -5.32 -3.58 -4.71
N GLN A 67 -5.38 -4.91 -4.77
CA GLN A 67 -5.31 -5.78 -3.58
C GLN A 67 -3.87 -6.10 -3.14
N TYR A 68 -2.90 -5.94 -4.03
CA TYR A 68 -1.50 -6.28 -3.74
C TYR A 68 -0.90 -5.47 -2.57
N PRO A 69 -1.09 -4.13 -2.48
CA PRO A 69 -0.58 -3.36 -1.34
C PRO A 69 -1.20 -3.80 -0.01
N GLU A 70 -2.51 -4.06 0.02
CA GLU A 70 -3.20 -4.54 1.23
C GLU A 70 -2.61 -5.85 1.73
N PHE A 71 -2.40 -6.82 0.81
CA PHE A 71 -1.77 -8.09 1.15
C PHE A 71 -0.38 -7.90 1.80
N THR A 72 0.47 -7.08 1.19
CA THR A 72 1.83 -6.85 1.72
C THR A 72 1.82 -6.15 3.08
N GLN A 73 0.90 -5.21 3.30
CA GLN A 73 0.72 -4.54 4.59
C GLN A 73 0.25 -5.52 5.67
N HIS A 74 -0.72 -6.39 5.36
CA HIS A 74 -1.19 -7.41 6.28
C HIS A 74 -0.09 -8.44 6.63
N LEU A 75 0.72 -8.84 5.66
CA LEU A 75 1.86 -9.72 5.90
C LEU A 75 2.89 -9.06 6.83
N LEU A 76 3.22 -7.79 6.58
CA LEU A 76 4.11 -7.00 7.44
C LEU A 76 3.56 -6.86 8.86
N ALA A 77 2.25 -6.65 9.01
CA ALA A 77 1.61 -6.60 10.32
C ALA A 77 1.72 -7.92 11.09
N ALA A 78 1.65 -9.06 10.39
CA ALA A 78 1.76 -10.39 11.00
C ALA A 78 3.19 -10.76 11.39
N VAL A 79 4.18 -10.42 10.55
CA VAL A 79 5.58 -10.81 10.77
C VAL A 79 6.33 -9.78 11.62
N GLN A 80 6.08 -8.49 11.38
CA GLN A 80 6.84 -7.39 11.99
C GLN A 80 5.95 -6.17 12.34
N PRO A 81 5.07 -6.28 13.34
CA PRO A 81 4.11 -5.24 13.66
C PRO A 81 4.75 -3.91 14.10
N HIS A 82 5.93 -3.95 14.71
CA HIS A 82 6.58 -2.74 15.24
C HIS A 82 7.15 -1.81 14.16
N TYR A 83 7.32 -2.27 12.91
CA TYR A 83 7.69 -1.39 11.79
C TYR A 83 6.51 -0.55 11.29
N LEU A 84 5.28 -1.01 11.56
CA LEU A 84 4.05 -0.29 11.21
C LEU A 84 3.53 0.55 12.38
N ALA A 85 4.09 0.38 13.58
CA ALA A 85 3.68 1.13 14.75
C ALA A 85 4.12 2.61 14.63
N PRO A 86 3.23 3.58 14.86
CA PRO A 86 3.62 4.97 14.90
C PRO A 86 4.57 5.21 16.07
N VAL A 87 5.58 6.05 15.85
CA VAL A 87 6.47 6.50 16.94
C VAL A 87 5.67 7.48 17.80
N PRO A 88 5.53 7.25 19.12
CA PRO A 88 4.84 8.19 20.00
C PRO A 88 5.59 9.52 20.06
N SER A 89 4.91 10.57 20.51
CA SER A 89 5.59 11.83 20.84
C SER A 89 6.57 11.59 22.00
N ILE A 90 7.79 12.11 21.87
CA ILE A 90 8.87 11.99 22.86
C ILE A 90 9.47 13.38 23.06
N CYS A 91 9.74 13.76 24.31
CA CYS A 91 10.41 15.00 24.64
C CYS A 91 11.45 14.77 25.74
N ILE A 92 12.34 15.74 25.90
CA ILE A 92 13.28 15.81 27.02
C ILE A 92 12.70 16.81 28.03
N ALA A 93 12.44 16.35 29.25
CA ALA A 93 12.00 17.21 30.35
C ALA A 93 13.19 17.59 31.24
N GLY A 94 13.38 18.89 31.46
CA GLY A 94 14.36 19.42 32.42
C GLY A 94 13.71 19.63 33.79
N PHE A 95 14.39 19.23 34.85
CA PHE A 95 13.98 19.49 36.23
C PHE A 95 15.01 20.41 36.89
N GLU A 96 14.59 21.62 37.23
CA GLU A 96 15.43 22.60 37.92
C GLU A 96 14.97 22.68 39.38
N PRO A 97 15.82 22.29 40.35
CA PRO A 97 15.49 22.45 41.76
C PRO A 97 15.42 23.93 42.13
N LYS A 98 14.56 24.28 43.09
CA LYS A 98 14.54 25.64 43.64
C LYS A 98 15.68 25.82 44.63
N ASP A 99 16.48 26.87 44.44
CA ASP A 99 17.57 27.20 45.34
C ASP A 99 17.05 27.47 46.76
N GLY A 100 17.72 26.89 47.75
CA GLY A 100 17.41 27.09 49.17
C GLY A 100 16.28 26.22 49.72
N ASP A 101 15.75 25.25 48.96
CA ASP A 101 14.79 24.28 49.48
C ASP A 101 15.49 23.22 50.35
N PRO A 102 15.28 23.23 51.69
CA PRO A 102 15.94 22.29 52.59
C PRO A 102 15.52 20.83 52.35
N LEU A 103 14.38 20.58 51.70
CA LEU A 103 13.92 19.22 51.37
C LEU A 103 14.69 18.60 50.19
N LEU A 104 15.41 19.42 49.41
CA LEU A 104 16.20 18.99 48.26
C LEU A 104 17.71 18.93 48.58
N ALA A 105 18.11 19.09 49.84
CA ALA A 105 19.51 19.11 50.26
C ALA A 105 20.28 17.82 49.91
N GLU A 106 19.61 16.66 49.96
CA GLU A 106 20.16 15.36 49.57
C GLU A 106 19.90 15.01 48.09
N GLY A 107 19.20 15.89 47.36
CA GLY A 107 18.66 15.63 46.03
C GLY A 107 17.37 14.80 46.06
N TYR A 108 16.62 14.83 44.96
CA TYR A 108 15.42 14.02 44.78
C TYR A 108 15.56 13.14 43.54
N ALA A 109 15.49 11.82 43.73
CA ALA A 109 15.51 10.87 42.63
C ALA A 109 14.11 10.77 42.01
N VAL A 110 13.98 11.15 40.74
CA VAL A 110 12.73 10.97 39.98
C VAL A 110 12.62 9.52 39.54
N PRO A 111 11.59 8.77 39.96
CA PRO A 111 11.42 7.38 39.52
C PRO A 111 11.15 7.27 38.03
N ARG A 112 11.48 6.11 37.46
CA ARG A 112 10.99 5.73 36.13
C ARG A 112 9.46 5.63 36.15
N GLN A 113 8.82 5.93 35.02
CA GLN A 113 7.36 5.95 34.83
C GLN A 113 6.61 7.09 35.54
N THR A 114 7.31 8.08 36.10
CA THR A 114 6.71 9.30 36.62
C THR A 114 5.94 10.03 35.54
N GLU A 115 4.68 10.38 35.84
CA GLU A 115 3.78 11.06 34.91
C GLU A 115 4.09 12.54 34.82
N LEU A 116 4.17 13.04 33.58
CA LEU A 116 4.31 14.46 33.26
C LEU A 116 3.15 14.84 32.34
N VAL A 117 2.30 15.77 32.77
CA VAL A 117 1.14 16.21 32.00
C VAL A 117 1.48 17.49 31.26
N ALA A 118 1.36 17.46 29.93
CA ALA A 118 1.43 18.64 29.09
C ALA A 118 0.00 19.10 28.75
N MET A 119 -0.26 20.38 29.00
CA MET A 119 -1.49 21.05 28.57
C MET A 119 -1.19 21.82 27.28
N THR A 120 -2.09 21.72 26.33
CA THR A 120 -2.05 22.53 25.09
C THR A 120 -2.98 23.73 25.28
N ASP A 121 -2.58 24.87 24.73
CA ASP A 121 -3.29 26.15 24.81
C ASP A 121 -4.44 26.27 23.80
N GLU A 122 -4.59 25.31 22.89
CA GLU A 122 -5.70 25.27 21.95
C GLU A 122 -7.03 24.90 22.62
N GLN A 123 -8.08 25.65 22.28
CA GLN A 123 -9.43 25.45 22.79
C GLN A 123 -9.96 24.06 22.38
N GLY A 124 -10.16 23.19 23.38
CA GLY A 124 -10.66 21.82 23.18
C GLY A 124 -9.58 20.73 23.20
N ALA A 125 -8.34 21.08 23.49
CA ALA A 125 -7.27 20.09 23.49
C ALA A 125 -7.26 19.24 24.77
N SER A 126 -7.18 17.91 24.59
CA SER A 126 -7.06 16.95 25.69
C SER A 126 -5.66 17.00 26.31
N PRO A 127 -5.52 16.82 27.64
CA PRO A 127 -4.21 16.71 28.28
C PRO A 127 -3.43 15.51 27.72
N VAL A 128 -2.14 15.70 27.49
CA VAL A 128 -1.22 14.64 27.06
C VAL A 128 -0.33 14.23 28.22
N THR A 129 -0.32 12.93 28.54
CA THR A 129 0.50 12.38 29.63
C THR A 129 1.73 11.67 29.07
N PHE A 130 2.91 12.16 29.44
CA PHE A 130 4.20 11.50 29.20
C PHE A 130 4.64 10.73 30.44
N ARG A 131 5.52 9.74 30.26
CA ARG A 131 6.13 8.97 31.36
C ARG A 131 7.65 8.96 31.24
N THR A 132 8.36 9.14 32.34
CA THR A 132 9.83 9.09 32.36
C THR A 132 10.34 7.70 31.97
N GLY A 133 11.31 7.65 31.05
CA GLY A 133 11.88 6.41 30.53
C GLY A 133 13.11 5.89 31.27
N HIS A 134 13.84 6.81 31.93
CA HIS A 134 15.09 6.58 32.67
C HIS A 134 14.85 6.58 34.17
#